data_AF-G3NEN8-F1
#
_entry.id   AF-G3NEN8-F1
#
_cell.length_a   1.000
_cell.length_b   1.000
_cell.length_c   1.000
_cell.angle_alpha   90.00
_cell.angle_beta   90.00
_cell.angle_gamma   90.00
#
_symmetry.space_group_name_H-M   'P 1'
#
loop_
_entity.id
_entity.type
_entity.pdbx_description
1 polymer ?
#
loop_
_entity_poly.entity_id
_entity_poly.type
_entity_poly.pdbx_seq_one_letter_code
_entity_poly.pdbx_strand_id
1 'polypeptide(L)'
;MADTLTLFTSIGLSEQKAKETMKNEALSSALKEAIIQAQRVRGASGVDKAAGTLLYSMASRLKDPKRLAFLSDSIVLCKICTELQLAAALEFVKSHPEDPIDQKAFERACGVGVVVTPEQIEEAVESIIKKHKDQLLKERYHFNMGLLMGEARSALKWADGKVVKNEVDLQVLHLLGPKTEADLEKKLKEGVSGEGKSLMEQLRGEALKFHKPGENYKTEGYVVTPNTMDLLKKHMEITGGQIRTRFPPEPNGILHIGHAKAINFNFGYAKANNGICFLRYDDTNPEKEEEKYFTAIRDMVEWLGYKPHAVTHASDNFQQLYDLAVDLVRRGHAYVCHQKGEELKGHNSPPSPWRDRPAEESLVLFERMKKGLFAEGEATLRMKTVMEDGKLDPVAYRIKYTPHHRTGDQWYEAAFDPGAACGTEACWVRHLLPEGHQGEAPRNHEVWCVFSVLFFSYISISSCKSSSIQPDHKVKMALMYDVSDPFGGCLPVLVPLTLLCFLRTLGVKWWSWR
;
A
#
# COMPACT_ATOMS: atom_id res chain seq x y z
N MET A 1 18.86 -13.05 -29.42
CA MET A 1 18.49 -12.74 -28.02
C MET A 1 19.66 -12.94 -27.05
N ALA A 2 20.38 -14.08 -27.08
CA ALA A 2 21.51 -14.33 -26.18
C ALA A 2 22.62 -13.25 -26.26
N ASP A 3 22.97 -12.82 -27.48
CA ASP A 3 24.03 -11.82 -27.74
C ASP A 3 23.72 -10.41 -27.17
N THR A 4 22.43 -10.02 -27.14
CA THR A 4 22.02 -8.73 -26.55
C THR A 4 22.04 -8.78 -25.03
N LEU A 5 21.63 -9.90 -24.46
CA LEU A 5 21.65 -10.09 -23.01
C LEU A 5 23.08 -10.01 -22.49
N THR A 6 24.01 -10.72 -23.14
CA THR A 6 25.45 -10.67 -22.81
C THR A 6 26.02 -9.26 -22.95
N LEU A 7 25.65 -8.53 -24.01
CA LEU A 7 26.10 -7.14 -24.22
C LEU A 7 25.63 -6.19 -23.12
N PHE A 8 24.38 -6.32 -22.65
CA PHE A 8 23.87 -5.46 -21.57
C PHE A 8 24.45 -5.83 -20.21
N THR A 9 24.65 -7.11 -19.94
CA THR A 9 25.30 -7.54 -18.70
C THR A 9 26.78 -7.16 -18.64
N SER A 10 27.48 -7.09 -19.78
CA SER A 10 28.91 -6.74 -19.82
C SER A 10 29.20 -5.30 -19.40
N ILE A 11 28.24 -4.39 -19.62
CA ILE A 11 28.33 -2.99 -19.18
C ILE A 11 27.78 -2.76 -17.75
N GLY A 12 27.44 -3.83 -17.03
CA GLY A 12 27.10 -3.77 -15.60
C GLY A 12 25.61 -3.82 -15.24
N LEU A 13 24.70 -4.05 -16.20
CA LEU A 13 23.29 -4.28 -15.88
C LEU A 13 23.09 -5.66 -15.25
N SER A 14 22.19 -5.76 -14.26
CA SER A 14 21.75 -7.07 -13.76
C SER A 14 21.01 -7.85 -14.84
N GLU A 15 21.02 -9.19 -14.76
CA GLU A 15 20.35 -10.03 -15.75
C GLU A 15 18.85 -9.72 -15.85
N GLN A 16 18.20 -9.46 -14.71
CA GLN A 16 16.81 -9.02 -14.66
C GLN A 16 16.63 -7.69 -15.39
N LYS A 17 17.47 -6.68 -15.11
CA LYS A 17 17.35 -5.35 -15.73
C LYS A 17 17.64 -5.39 -17.23
N ALA A 18 18.57 -6.24 -17.65
CA ALA A 18 18.87 -6.46 -19.06
C ALA A 18 17.67 -7.10 -19.79
N LYS A 19 17.02 -8.12 -19.20
CA LYS A 19 15.80 -8.74 -19.75
C LYS A 19 14.63 -7.75 -19.84
N GLU A 20 14.44 -6.90 -18.83
CA GLU A 20 13.44 -5.82 -18.89
C GLU A 20 13.74 -4.82 -20.00
N THR A 21 14.99 -4.39 -20.11
CA THR A 21 15.44 -3.42 -21.13
C THR A 21 15.25 -3.97 -22.54
N MET A 22 15.48 -5.28 -22.73
CA MET A 22 15.26 -5.96 -24.02
C MET A 22 13.79 -5.98 -24.46
N LYS A 23 12.82 -5.86 -23.55
CA LYS A 23 11.39 -5.76 -23.90
C LYS A 23 11.05 -4.41 -24.53
N ASN A 24 11.83 -3.36 -24.26
CA ASN A 24 11.66 -2.05 -24.87
C ASN A 24 12.56 -1.96 -26.10
N GLU A 25 12.00 -2.16 -27.29
CA GLU A 25 12.76 -2.20 -28.55
C GLU A 25 13.53 -0.90 -28.82
N ALA A 26 12.91 0.26 -28.58
CA ALA A 26 13.54 1.55 -28.81
C ALA A 26 14.74 1.79 -27.89
N LEU A 27 14.57 1.53 -26.58
CA LEU A 27 15.66 1.64 -25.61
C LEU A 27 16.76 0.61 -25.87
N SER A 28 16.37 -0.62 -26.20
CA SER A 28 17.30 -1.70 -26.51
C SER A 28 18.16 -1.37 -27.73
N SER A 29 17.58 -0.77 -28.79
CA SER A 29 18.35 -0.32 -29.97
C SER A 29 19.30 0.82 -29.62
N ALA A 30 18.80 1.86 -28.96
CA ALA A 30 19.62 3.02 -28.58
C ALA A 30 20.79 2.62 -27.67
N LEU A 31 20.55 1.73 -26.69
CA LEU A 31 21.60 1.26 -25.80
C LEU A 31 22.65 0.42 -26.54
N LYS A 32 22.24 -0.45 -27.46
CA LYS A 32 23.18 -1.21 -28.30
C LYS A 32 24.06 -0.28 -29.13
N GLU A 33 23.46 0.69 -29.81
CA GLU A 33 24.17 1.67 -30.61
C GLU A 33 25.18 2.46 -29.77
N ALA A 34 24.78 2.89 -28.57
CA ALA A 34 25.64 3.60 -27.64
C ALA A 34 26.83 2.74 -27.19
N ILE A 35 26.60 1.46 -26.87
CA ILE A 35 27.67 0.52 -26.46
C ILE A 35 28.63 0.25 -27.62
N ILE A 36 28.12 0.03 -28.83
CA ILE A 36 28.96 -0.20 -30.02
C ILE A 36 29.82 1.02 -30.30
N GLN A 37 29.25 2.22 -30.23
CA GLN A 37 29.99 3.47 -30.39
C GLN A 37 31.07 3.61 -29.31
N ALA A 38 30.70 3.38 -28.05
CA ALA A 38 31.60 3.41 -26.90
C ALA A 38 32.79 2.43 -27.05
N GLN A 39 32.53 1.21 -27.53
CA GLN A 39 33.56 0.19 -27.77
C GLN A 39 34.50 0.58 -28.91
N ARG A 40 34.00 1.23 -29.98
CA ARG A 40 34.84 1.72 -31.08
C ARG A 40 35.88 2.73 -30.61
N VAL A 41 35.51 3.60 -29.67
CA VAL A 41 36.41 4.65 -29.16
C VAL A 41 37.40 4.11 -28.11
N ARG A 42 36.97 3.20 -27.21
CA ARG A 42 37.84 2.61 -26.16
C ARG A 42 38.73 1.46 -26.64
N GLY A 43 38.41 0.83 -27.76
CA GLY A 43 39.13 -0.34 -28.27
C GLY A 43 39.08 -1.55 -27.33
N ALA A 44 40.19 -2.28 -27.22
CA ALA A 44 40.31 -3.54 -26.46
C ALA A 44 40.06 -3.40 -24.93
N SER A 45 40.10 -2.18 -24.40
CA SER A 45 39.87 -1.88 -22.97
C SER A 45 38.41 -2.08 -22.54
N GLY A 46 37.48 -2.20 -23.51
CA GLY A 46 36.05 -2.35 -23.24
C GLY A 46 35.43 -1.13 -22.54
N VAL A 47 34.16 -1.26 -22.20
CA VAL A 47 33.39 -0.26 -21.43
C VAL A 47 33.34 -0.74 -19.98
N ASP A 48 33.87 0.05 -19.05
CA ASP A 48 33.77 -0.27 -17.63
C ASP A 48 32.33 -0.10 -17.10
N LYS A 49 32.04 -0.69 -15.93
CA LYS A 49 30.69 -0.70 -15.37
C LYS A 49 30.16 0.69 -15.01
N ALA A 50 31.04 1.64 -14.65
CA ALA A 50 30.62 3.00 -14.32
C ALA A 50 30.19 3.76 -15.58
N ALA A 51 31.01 3.70 -16.63
CA ALA A 51 30.65 4.20 -17.95
C ALA A 51 29.39 3.52 -18.50
N GLY A 52 29.26 2.21 -18.32
CA GLY A 52 28.09 1.43 -18.71
C GLY A 52 26.78 1.89 -18.06
N THR A 53 26.83 2.21 -16.77
CA THR A 53 25.68 2.77 -16.04
C THR A 53 25.27 4.13 -16.60
N LEU A 54 26.24 4.98 -16.95
CA LEU A 54 25.97 6.29 -17.58
C LEU A 54 25.42 6.14 -19.00
N LEU A 55 25.93 5.20 -19.81
CA LEU A 55 25.40 4.91 -21.14
C LEU A 55 23.94 4.42 -21.07
N TYR A 56 23.61 3.60 -20.07
CA TYR A 56 22.22 3.20 -19.81
C TYR A 56 21.33 4.39 -19.44
N SER A 57 21.76 5.21 -18.48
CA SER A 57 21.03 6.42 -18.07
C SER A 57 20.80 7.36 -19.27
N MET A 58 21.84 7.58 -20.08
CA MET A 58 21.76 8.38 -21.29
C MET A 58 20.76 7.80 -22.30
N ALA A 59 20.88 6.52 -22.66
CA ALA A 59 20.01 5.87 -23.64
C ALA A 59 18.52 5.88 -23.21
N SER A 60 18.26 5.81 -21.89
CA SER A 60 16.89 5.85 -21.35
C SER A 60 16.23 7.23 -21.36
N ARG A 61 17.03 8.32 -21.47
CA ARG A 61 16.56 9.71 -21.31
C ARG A 61 16.75 10.57 -22.54
N LEU A 62 17.67 10.19 -23.43
CA LEU A 62 18.00 10.95 -24.62
C LEU A 62 16.84 10.89 -25.62
N LYS A 63 16.35 12.07 -26.00
CA LYS A 63 15.25 12.21 -26.98
C LYS A 63 15.74 12.41 -28.41
N ASP A 64 16.89 13.04 -28.58
CA ASP A 64 17.47 13.31 -29.89
C ASP A 64 18.53 12.24 -30.24
N PRO A 65 18.21 11.29 -31.14
CA PRO A 65 19.12 10.20 -31.48
C PRO A 65 20.39 10.70 -32.20
N LYS A 66 20.37 11.89 -32.83
CA LYS A 66 21.56 12.45 -33.48
C LYS A 66 22.69 12.75 -32.49
N ARG A 67 22.35 12.95 -31.21
CA ARG A 67 23.29 13.29 -30.14
C ARG A 67 23.87 12.07 -29.44
N LEU A 68 23.39 10.87 -29.79
CA LEU A 68 23.76 9.62 -29.13
C LEU A 68 25.26 9.35 -29.27
N ALA A 69 25.80 9.47 -30.48
CA ALA A 69 27.23 9.23 -30.71
C ALA A 69 28.10 10.22 -29.93
N PHE A 70 27.76 11.51 -30.00
CA PHE A 70 28.47 12.58 -29.31
C PHE A 70 28.53 12.40 -27.77
N LEU A 71 27.40 12.07 -27.16
CA LEU A 71 27.34 11.84 -25.71
C LEU A 71 27.99 10.51 -25.30
N SER A 72 27.88 9.47 -26.12
CA SER A 72 28.55 8.19 -25.89
C SER A 72 30.07 8.39 -25.84
N ASP A 73 30.62 9.12 -26.83
CA ASP A 73 32.04 9.46 -26.89
C ASP A 73 32.47 10.27 -25.67
N SER A 74 31.65 11.25 -25.26
CA SER A 74 31.92 12.08 -24.08
C SER A 74 31.96 11.28 -22.76
N ILE A 75 31.14 10.23 -22.63
CA ILE A 75 31.15 9.35 -21.45
C ILE A 75 32.40 8.46 -21.46
N VAL A 76 32.73 7.81 -22.57
CA VAL A 76 33.87 6.86 -22.60
C VAL A 76 35.23 7.53 -22.58
N LEU A 77 35.32 8.77 -23.05
CA LEU A 77 36.51 9.63 -22.93
C LEU A 77 36.63 10.27 -21.54
N CYS A 78 35.79 9.88 -20.57
CA CYS A 78 35.79 10.40 -19.21
C CYS A 78 35.63 11.94 -19.13
N LYS A 79 34.93 12.54 -20.10
CA LYS A 79 34.50 13.95 -20.00
C LYS A 79 33.28 14.06 -19.09
N ILE A 80 32.37 13.09 -19.19
CA ILE A 80 31.20 12.93 -18.32
C ILE A 80 31.40 11.68 -17.48
N CYS A 81 31.68 11.87 -16.20
CA CYS A 81 31.98 10.79 -15.26
C CYS A 81 30.91 10.62 -14.18
N THR A 82 29.99 11.57 -14.04
CA THR A 82 28.96 11.56 -12.99
C THR A 82 27.55 11.74 -13.56
N GLU A 83 26.55 11.25 -12.84
CA GLU A 83 25.14 11.40 -13.20
C GLU A 83 24.70 12.87 -13.29
N LEU A 84 25.32 13.74 -12.49
CA LEU A 84 25.05 15.17 -12.51
C LEU A 84 25.57 15.84 -13.80
N GLN A 85 26.78 15.49 -14.22
CA GLN A 85 27.33 15.94 -15.49
C GLN A 85 26.50 15.41 -16.67
N LEU A 86 26.03 14.17 -16.60
CA LEU A 86 25.14 13.59 -17.61
C LEU A 86 23.79 14.33 -17.66
N ALA A 87 23.19 14.66 -16.52
CA ALA A 87 21.96 15.44 -16.48
C ALA A 87 22.12 16.83 -17.14
N ALA A 88 23.23 17.52 -16.85
CA ALA A 88 23.55 18.80 -17.49
C ALA A 88 23.81 18.65 -19.00
N ALA A 89 24.48 17.57 -19.43
CA ALA A 89 24.72 17.28 -20.84
C ALA A 89 23.42 17.03 -21.61
N LEU A 90 22.48 16.28 -21.03
CA LEU A 90 21.15 16.04 -21.61
C LEU A 90 20.32 17.32 -21.72
N GLU A 91 20.43 18.22 -20.74
CA GLU A 91 19.78 19.54 -20.79
C GLU A 91 20.43 20.46 -21.84
N PHE A 92 21.76 20.44 -21.96
CA PHE A 92 22.48 21.22 -22.95
C PHE A 92 22.10 20.82 -24.38
N VAL A 93 22.14 19.52 -24.71
CA VAL A 93 21.79 19.08 -26.08
C VAL A 93 20.32 19.31 -26.41
N LYS A 94 19.43 19.31 -25.40
CA LYS A 94 18.02 19.62 -25.58
C LYS A 94 17.79 21.12 -25.87
N SER A 95 18.57 22.00 -25.25
CA SER A 95 18.49 23.46 -25.45
C SER A 95 19.25 23.95 -26.68
N HIS A 96 20.17 23.14 -27.22
CA HIS A 96 21.00 23.46 -28.38
C HIS A 96 20.82 22.41 -29.50
N PRO A 97 19.68 22.45 -30.22
CA PRO A 97 19.35 21.46 -31.23
C PRO A 97 20.15 21.63 -32.54
N GLU A 98 20.80 22.77 -32.76
CA GLU A 98 21.53 23.09 -33.99
C GLU A 98 22.89 22.39 -34.08
N ASP A 99 23.34 22.13 -35.32
CA ASP A 99 24.66 21.58 -35.62
C ASP A 99 25.55 22.67 -36.24
N PRO A 100 26.86 22.72 -35.92
CA PRO A 100 27.58 21.86 -34.98
C PRO A 100 27.41 22.29 -33.51
N ILE A 101 27.53 21.34 -32.57
CA ILE A 101 27.62 21.67 -31.14
C ILE A 101 28.91 22.43 -30.87
N ASP A 102 28.82 23.58 -30.19
CA ASP A 102 29.99 24.24 -29.62
C ASP A 102 30.56 23.38 -28.47
N GLN A 103 31.66 22.69 -28.78
CA GLN A 103 32.36 21.81 -27.84
C GLN A 103 32.78 22.54 -26.56
N LYS A 104 33.24 23.80 -26.66
CA LYS A 104 33.73 24.56 -25.50
C LYS A 104 32.56 24.99 -24.61
N ALA A 105 31.45 25.40 -25.23
CA ALA A 105 30.23 25.73 -24.49
C ALA A 105 29.66 24.49 -23.79
N PHE A 106 29.64 23.34 -24.47
CA PHE A 106 29.21 22.07 -23.92
C PHE A 106 30.06 21.64 -22.71
N GLU A 107 31.39 21.60 -22.88
CA GLU A 107 32.32 21.20 -21.82
C GLU A 107 32.18 22.08 -20.58
N ARG A 108 32.05 23.41 -20.77
CA ARG A 108 31.82 24.36 -19.68
C ARG A 108 30.48 24.13 -18.99
N ALA A 109 29.40 23.96 -19.75
CA ALA A 109 28.05 23.78 -19.19
C ALA A 109 27.91 22.46 -18.39
N CYS A 110 28.63 21.43 -18.81
CA CYS A 110 28.61 20.11 -18.18
C CYS A 110 29.67 19.93 -17.09
N GLY A 111 30.50 20.94 -16.81
CA GLY A 111 31.57 20.83 -15.81
C GLY A 111 32.63 19.80 -16.18
N VAL A 112 32.92 19.64 -17.48
CA VAL A 112 33.99 18.76 -17.96
C VAL A 112 35.34 19.30 -17.49
N GLY A 113 36.16 18.45 -16.87
CA GLY A 113 37.45 18.84 -16.32
C GLY A 113 37.38 19.68 -15.04
N VAL A 114 36.18 19.97 -14.52
CA VAL A 114 36.03 20.60 -13.21
C VAL A 114 36.26 19.55 -12.13
N VAL A 115 37.40 19.64 -11.47
CA VAL A 115 37.70 18.85 -10.27
C VAL A 115 37.49 19.74 -9.07
N VAL A 116 36.55 19.38 -8.20
CA VAL A 116 36.39 20.06 -6.91
C VAL A 116 37.31 19.40 -5.91
N THR A 117 38.28 20.15 -5.39
CA THR A 117 39.25 19.62 -4.42
C THR A 117 38.67 19.60 -3.00
N PRO A 118 39.19 18.74 -2.09
CA PRO A 118 38.78 18.75 -0.69
C PRO A 118 38.92 20.13 -0.04
N GLU A 119 39.98 20.87 -0.36
CA GLU A 119 40.25 22.21 0.17
C GLU A 119 39.17 23.21 -0.27
N GLN A 120 38.71 23.13 -1.52
CA GLN A 120 37.59 23.95 -2.00
C GLN A 120 36.27 23.61 -1.29
N ILE A 121 36.07 22.35 -0.92
CA ILE A 121 34.93 21.92 -0.13
C ILE A 121 35.02 22.48 1.29
N GLU A 122 36.19 22.34 1.92
CA GLU A 122 36.48 22.86 3.26
C GLU A 122 36.25 24.38 3.33
N GLU A 123 36.85 25.16 2.43
CA GLU A 123 36.72 26.63 2.39
C GLU A 123 35.27 27.07 2.15
N ALA A 124 34.56 26.41 1.24
CA ALA A 124 33.17 26.74 0.96
C ALA A 124 32.26 26.43 2.16
N VAL A 125 32.44 25.27 2.78
CA VAL A 125 31.70 24.87 3.98
C VAL A 125 32.02 25.81 5.14
N GLU A 126 33.29 26.18 5.33
CA GLU A 126 33.73 27.13 6.36
C GLU A 126 33.07 28.49 6.17
N SER A 127 33.06 29.00 4.93
CA SER A 127 32.39 30.27 4.59
C SER A 127 30.89 30.23 4.90
N ILE A 128 30.21 29.14 4.57
CA ILE A 128 28.77 28.95 4.84
C ILE A 128 28.50 28.82 6.35
N ILE A 129 29.32 28.06 7.08
CA ILE A 129 29.22 27.94 8.53
C ILE A 129 29.48 29.28 9.20
N LYS A 130 30.46 30.05 8.74
CA LYS A 130 30.76 31.40 9.22
C LYS A 130 29.57 32.34 9.02
N LYS A 131 28.89 32.26 7.87
CA LYS A 131 27.68 33.03 7.57
C LYS A 131 26.52 32.71 8.53
N HIS A 132 26.39 31.46 8.97
CA HIS A 132 25.33 31.01 9.87
C HIS A 132 25.78 30.82 11.33
N LYS A 133 26.99 31.28 11.68
CA LYS A 133 27.67 30.94 12.94
C LYS A 133 26.86 31.29 14.18
N ASP A 134 26.28 32.49 14.22
CA ASP A 134 25.53 32.96 15.39
C ASP A 134 24.25 32.14 15.61
N GLN A 135 23.58 31.75 14.53
CA GLN A 135 22.39 30.89 14.60
C GLN A 135 22.76 29.45 14.96
N LEU A 136 23.86 28.93 14.39
CA LEU A 136 24.39 27.61 14.73
C LEU A 136 24.77 27.51 16.21
N LEU A 137 25.43 28.52 16.80
CA LEU A 137 25.77 28.52 18.22
C LEU A 137 24.52 28.63 19.12
N LYS A 138 23.51 29.40 18.69
CA LYS A 138 22.27 29.58 19.46
C LYS A 138 21.37 28.34 19.43
N GLU A 139 21.24 27.70 18.27
CA GLU A 139 20.33 26.57 18.07
C GLU A 139 21.02 25.21 18.20
N ARG A 140 22.36 25.19 18.18
CA ARG A 140 23.19 24.00 18.16
C ARG A 140 22.68 23.00 17.12
N TYR A 141 22.43 21.75 17.51
CA TYR A 141 21.97 20.69 16.61
C TYR A 141 20.49 20.77 16.23
N HIS A 142 19.75 21.77 16.73
CA HIS A 142 18.40 22.10 16.25
C HIS A 142 18.41 22.95 14.99
N PHE A 143 19.56 23.52 14.62
CA PHE A 143 19.72 24.28 13.40
C PHE A 143 19.43 23.39 12.17
N ASN A 144 18.78 23.96 11.15
CA ASN A 144 18.47 23.24 9.92
C ASN A 144 19.74 23.02 9.08
N MET A 145 20.44 21.92 9.32
CA MET A 145 21.64 21.51 8.56
C MET A 145 21.38 21.34 7.06
N GLY A 146 20.11 21.17 6.65
CA GLY A 146 19.71 21.15 5.25
C GLY A 146 19.99 22.47 4.52
N LEU A 147 20.00 23.61 5.23
CA LEU A 147 20.38 24.92 4.65
C LEU A 147 21.86 24.94 4.27
N LEU A 148 22.74 24.46 5.15
CA LEU A 148 24.19 24.40 4.86
C LEU A 148 24.46 23.50 3.65
N MET A 149 23.81 22.33 3.61
CA MET A 149 23.91 21.40 2.48
C MET A 149 23.30 21.94 1.18
N GLY A 150 22.29 22.81 1.27
CA GLY A 150 21.70 23.49 0.12
C GLY A 150 22.66 24.53 -0.45
N GLU A 151 23.15 25.44 0.40
CA GLU A 151 24.11 26.47 0.00
C GLU A 151 25.42 25.86 -0.51
N ALA A 152 25.94 24.81 0.12
CA ALA A 152 27.16 24.14 -0.30
C ALA A 152 27.00 23.50 -1.69
N ARG A 153 25.83 22.91 -1.98
CA ARG A 153 25.53 22.37 -3.32
C ARG A 153 25.36 23.46 -4.38
N SER A 154 24.86 24.63 -3.99
CA SER A 154 24.79 25.78 -4.91
C SER A 154 26.18 26.37 -5.20
N ALA A 155 27.06 26.43 -4.20
CA ALA A 155 28.43 26.91 -4.38
C ALA A 155 29.30 25.91 -5.16
N LEU A 156 29.18 24.63 -4.85
CA LEU A 156 30.00 23.55 -5.39
C LEU A 156 29.15 22.59 -6.22
N LYS A 157 28.62 23.11 -7.33
CA LYS A 157 27.69 22.37 -8.20
C LYS A 157 28.19 20.97 -8.56
N TRP A 158 29.48 20.80 -8.85
CA TRP A 158 30.07 19.54 -9.35
C TRP A 158 30.72 18.68 -8.26
N ALA A 159 30.61 19.05 -6.98
CA ALA A 159 31.21 18.29 -5.90
C ALA A 159 30.43 17.01 -5.58
N ASP A 160 31.12 16.01 -5.06
CA ASP A 160 30.50 14.82 -4.51
C ASP A 160 29.70 15.19 -3.23
N GLY A 161 28.37 15.00 -3.30
CA GLY A 161 27.48 15.37 -2.21
C GLY A 161 27.73 14.62 -0.89
N LYS A 162 28.34 13.43 -0.93
CA LYS A 162 28.74 12.68 0.26
C LYS A 162 29.97 13.31 0.91
N VAL A 163 30.94 13.76 0.11
CA VAL A 163 32.14 14.46 0.61
C VAL A 163 31.74 15.79 1.23
N VAL A 164 30.89 16.57 0.54
CA VAL A 164 30.35 17.83 1.07
C VAL A 164 29.59 17.61 2.38
N LYS A 165 28.79 16.55 2.47
CA LYS A 165 28.07 16.22 3.71
C LYS A 165 29.01 15.91 4.86
N ASN A 166 30.00 15.07 4.62
CA ASN A 166 30.95 14.68 5.66
C ASN A 166 31.70 15.91 6.19
N GLU A 167 32.06 16.84 5.32
CA GLU A 167 32.74 18.08 5.69
C GLU A 167 31.84 19.01 6.52
N VAL A 168 30.58 19.18 6.12
CA VAL A 168 29.59 19.92 6.90
C VAL A 168 29.41 19.32 8.29
N ASP A 169 29.24 18.00 8.38
CA ASP A 169 29.05 17.30 9.65
C ASP A 169 30.29 17.45 10.55
N LEU A 170 31.50 17.40 9.98
CA LEU A 170 32.77 17.56 10.69
C LEU A 170 32.97 18.97 11.24
N GLN A 171 32.80 20.00 10.41
CA GLN A 171 32.99 21.39 10.84
C GLN A 171 31.90 21.85 11.83
N VAL A 172 30.65 21.38 11.65
CA VAL A 172 29.58 21.63 12.63
C VAL A 172 29.90 20.95 13.96
N LEU A 173 30.41 19.72 13.94
CA LEU A 173 30.87 19.03 15.15
C LEU A 173 32.03 19.79 15.83
N HIS A 174 32.99 20.32 15.07
CA HIS A 174 34.07 21.15 15.62
C HIS A 174 33.55 22.45 16.23
N LEU A 175 32.53 23.08 15.63
CA LEU A 175 31.95 24.33 16.12
C LEU A 175 31.09 24.12 17.37
N LEU A 176 30.26 23.08 17.39
CA LEU A 176 29.24 22.87 18.44
C LEU A 176 29.70 21.92 19.55
N GLY A 177 30.73 21.11 19.31
CA GLY A 177 31.11 19.99 20.16
C GLY A 177 30.11 18.82 20.07
N PRO A 178 30.31 17.75 20.85
CA PRO A 178 29.42 16.58 20.82
C PRO A 178 27.98 16.93 21.16
N LYS A 179 27.04 16.14 20.64
CA LYS A 179 25.61 16.25 20.96
C LYS A 179 25.38 15.98 22.45
N THR A 180 24.72 16.91 23.12
CA THR A 180 24.32 16.79 24.53
C THR A 180 22.88 16.28 24.64
N GLU A 181 22.44 15.89 25.84
CA GLU A 181 21.03 15.49 26.07
C GLU A 181 20.03 16.59 25.68
N ALA A 182 20.37 17.85 25.95
CA ALA A 182 19.57 19.01 25.52
C ALA A 182 19.52 19.18 23.98
N ASP A 183 20.51 18.68 23.23
CA ASP A 183 20.50 18.65 21.77
C ASP A 183 19.60 17.50 21.20
N LEU A 184 19.26 16.53 22.05
CA LEU A 184 18.37 15.41 21.72
C LEU A 184 16.91 15.70 22.08
N GLU A 185 16.67 16.66 22.99
CA GLU A 185 15.36 17.18 23.34
C GLU A 185 14.78 18.04 22.21
N LYS A 186 13.68 17.61 21.58
CA LYS A 186 13.04 18.40 20.51
C LYS A 186 12.63 19.79 21.04
N LYS A 187 13.25 20.85 20.52
CA LYS A 187 12.83 22.25 20.71
C LYS A 187 11.29 22.39 20.59
N LEU A 188 10.63 22.75 21.70
CA LEU A 188 9.24 23.20 21.69
C LEU A 188 9.18 24.47 20.83
N LYS A 189 8.42 24.43 19.72
CA LYS A 189 8.31 25.57 18.81
C LYS A 189 7.49 26.69 19.46
N GLU A 190 8.17 27.72 19.95
CA GLU A 190 7.63 29.08 19.92
C GLU A 190 7.68 29.59 18.48
N GLY A 191 6.57 30.17 18.02
CA GLY A 191 6.27 30.40 16.62
C GLY A 191 7.22 31.36 15.90
N VAL A 192 7.63 30.97 14.68
CA VAL A 192 7.95 31.91 13.59
C VAL A 192 7.32 31.38 12.29
N SER A 193 6.64 32.30 11.63
CA SER A 193 5.93 32.23 10.36
C SER A 193 6.78 31.72 9.19
N GLY A 194 6.48 30.50 8.75
CA GLY A 194 6.38 30.16 7.33
C GLY A 194 4.98 29.57 7.16
N GLU A 195 4.25 29.95 6.11
CA GLU A 195 2.93 29.41 5.78
C GLU A 195 3.03 27.91 5.42
N GLY A 196 3.29 27.08 6.42
CA GLY A 196 3.11 25.65 6.41
C GLY A 196 2.05 25.34 7.44
N LYS A 197 0.85 25.01 6.96
CA LYS A 197 -0.26 24.56 7.81
C LYS A 197 0.25 23.58 8.87
N SER A 198 -0.15 23.74 10.13
CA SER A 198 0.18 22.81 11.20
C SER A 198 -0.19 21.38 10.80
N LEU A 199 0.44 20.35 11.37
CA LEU A 199 0.08 18.94 11.07
C LEU A 199 -1.44 18.72 11.22
N MET A 200 -2.06 19.36 12.21
CA MET A 200 -3.50 19.31 12.41
C MET A 200 -4.28 19.99 11.27
N GLU A 201 -3.80 21.11 10.75
CA GLU A 201 -4.40 21.78 9.58
C GLU A 201 -4.14 21.02 8.27
N GLN A 202 -3.03 20.29 8.16
CA GLN A 202 -2.75 19.39 7.03
C GLN A 202 -3.66 18.14 7.09
N LEU A 203 -3.98 17.66 8.29
CA LEU A 203 -4.83 16.50 8.52
C LEU A 203 -6.33 16.83 8.60
N ARG A 204 -6.74 18.10 8.46
CA ARG A 204 -8.17 18.42 8.29
C ARG A 204 -8.70 17.76 7.02
N GLY A 205 -9.86 17.10 7.10
CA GLY A 205 -10.46 16.35 5.99
C GLY A 205 -10.64 17.17 4.71
N GLU A 206 -10.86 18.49 4.84
CA GLU A 206 -10.93 19.44 3.73
C GLU A 206 -9.59 19.63 3.01
N ALA A 207 -8.45 19.53 3.73
CA ALA A 207 -7.12 19.63 3.16
C ALA A 207 -6.69 18.35 2.44
N LEU A 208 -7.18 17.19 2.88
CA LEU A 208 -6.88 15.87 2.30
C LEU A 208 -7.90 15.38 1.25
N LYS A 209 -8.95 16.17 0.98
CA LYS A 209 -10.07 15.81 0.08
C LYS A 209 -10.75 14.47 0.43
N PHE A 210 -10.78 14.10 1.71
CA PHE A 210 -11.49 12.90 2.14
C PHE A 210 -13.00 13.14 2.21
N HIS A 211 -13.79 12.08 2.02
CA HIS A 211 -15.25 12.15 2.08
C HIS A 211 -15.75 12.56 3.49
N LYS A 212 -16.98 13.06 3.58
CA LYS A 212 -17.67 13.36 4.87
C LYS A 212 -18.42 12.14 5.44
N PRO A 213 -18.70 12.11 6.76
CA PRO A 213 -19.44 11.02 7.40
C PRO A 213 -20.71 10.65 6.65
N GLY A 214 -20.85 9.36 6.33
CA GLY A 214 -21.99 8.84 5.55
C GLY A 214 -21.87 9.04 4.02
N GLU A 215 -20.80 9.65 3.53
CA GLU A 215 -20.62 9.95 2.09
C GLU A 215 -19.63 9.01 1.40
N ASN A 216 -19.51 7.77 1.89
CA ASN A 216 -18.56 6.79 1.37
C ASN A 216 -18.72 6.55 -0.14
N TYR A 217 -19.96 6.57 -0.62
CA TYR A 217 -20.31 6.42 -2.04
C TYR A 217 -19.72 7.48 -2.99
N LYS A 218 -19.11 8.56 -2.47
CA LYS A 218 -18.47 9.60 -3.28
C LYS A 218 -16.98 9.34 -3.56
N THR A 219 -16.35 8.38 -2.88
CA THR A 219 -14.94 8.07 -3.12
C THR A 219 -14.76 7.26 -4.39
N GLU A 220 -13.65 7.50 -5.07
CA GLU A 220 -13.24 6.76 -6.26
C GLU A 220 -13.16 5.25 -5.95
N GLY A 221 -13.73 4.42 -6.84
CA GLY A 221 -13.78 2.97 -6.69
C GLY A 221 -14.89 2.43 -5.76
N TYR A 222 -15.67 3.29 -5.10
CA TYR A 222 -16.77 2.83 -4.26
C TYR A 222 -17.93 2.26 -5.09
N VAL A 223 -18.37 1.04 -4.78
CA VAL A 223 -19.49 0.39 -5.46
C VAL A 223 -20.78 0.68 -4.71
N VAL A 224 -21.77 1.26 -5.38
CA VAL A 224 -23.10 1.50 -4.80
C VAL A 224 -24.02 0.33 -5.13
N THR A 225 -24.43 -0.39 -4.10
CA THR A 225 -25.39 -1.50 -4.17
C THR A 225 -26.79 -1.06 -3.73
N PRO A 226 -27.83 -1.87 -3.97
CA PRO A 226 -29.20 -1.54 -3.52
C PRO A 226 -29.29 -1.25 -2.01
N ASN A 227 -28.47 -1.91 -1.19
CA ASN A 227 -28.50 -1.76 0.27
C ASN A 227 -27.56 -0.66 0.80
N THR A 228 -26.75 -0.03 -0.07
CA THR A 228 -25.69 0.88 0.37
C THR A 228 -26.24 2.06 1.18
N MET A 229 -27.37 2.63 0.78
CA MET A 229 -27.95 3.77 1.50
C MET A 229 -28.51 3.38 2.86
N ASP A 230 -29.13 2.20 2.97
CA ASP A 230 -29.63 1.69 4.25
C ASP A 230 -28.49 1.34 5.22
N LEU A 231 -27.40 0.78 4.70
CA LEU A 231 -26.20 0.49 5.47
C LEU A 231 -25.53 1.79 5.97
N LEU A 232 -25.43 2.80 5.11
CA LEU A 232 -24.91 4.11 5.51
C LEU A 232 -25.81 4.79 6.53
N LYS A 233 -27.13 4.63 6.42
CA LYS A 233 -28.07 5.13 7.43
C LYS A 233 -27.82 4.48 8.80
N LYS A 234 -27.74 3.16 8.87
CA LYS A 234 -27.40 2.42 10.10
C LYS A 234 -26.03 2.83 10.66
N HIS A 235 -25.04 2.98 9.77
CA HIS A 235 -23.72 3.48 10.16
C HIS A 235 -23.80 4.88 10.79
N MET A 236 -24.60 5.78 10.23
CA MET A 236 -24.78 7.14 10.77
C MET A 236 -25.52 7.14 12.11
N GLU A 237 -26.49 6.25 12.32
CA GLU A 237 -27.18 6.07 13.60
C GLU A 237 -26.21 5.61 14.70
N ILE A 238 -25.27 4.72 14.38
CA ILE A 238 -24.31 4.16 15.34
C ILE A 238 -23.15 5.14 15.63
N THR A 239 -22.70 5.86 14.60
CA THR A 239 -21.53 6.74 14.72
C THR A 239 -21.88 8.18 15.06
N GLY A 240 -23.14 8.60 14.92
CA GLY A 240 -23.56 9.99 15.04
C GLY A 240 -22.86 10.91 14.04
N GLY A 241 -22.34 10.37 12.93
CA GLY A 241 -21.50 11.12 11.99
C GLY A 241 -20.09 11.45 12.50
N GLN A 242 -19.62 10.81 13.58
CA GLN A 242 -18.26 11.01 14.08
C GLN A 242 -17.22 10.32 13.18
N ILE A 243 -16.03 10.91 13.04
CA ILE A 243 -14.89 10.25 12.39
C ILE A 243 -14.33 9.16 13.29
N ARG A 244 -14.16 7.95 12.75
CA ARG A 244 -13.60 6.78 13.44
C ARG A 244 -12.45 6.20 12.62
N THR A 245 -11.25 6.20 13.19
CA THR A 245 -10.03 5.59 12.61
C THR A 245 -9.52 4.46 13.51
N ARG A 246 -8.53 3.69 13.04
CA ARG A 246 -7.85 2.70 13.87
C ARG A 246 -6.36 2.66 13.54
N PHE A 247 -5.53 2.35 14.53
CA PHE A 247 -4.15 1.94 14.34
C PHE A 247 -4.04 0.45 14.70
N PRO A 248 -3.77 -0.43 13.72
CA PRO A 248 -3.75 -1.87 13.94
C PRO A 248 -2.33 -2.49 13.90
N PRO A 249 -1.52 -2.38 14.97
CA PRO A 249 -0.20 -2.99 15.02
C PRO A 249 -0.28 -4.48 15.37
N GLU A 250 0.61 -5.27 14.79
CA GLU A 250 0.85 -6.65 15.25
C GLU A 250 1.60 -6.63 16.61
N PRO A 251 1.16 -7.39 17.61
CA PRO A 251 1.77 -7.43 18.94
C PRO A 251 3.00 -8.35 19.05
N ASN A 252 3.64 -8.67 17.93
CA ASN A 252 4.82 -9.55 17.84
C ASN A 252 6.12 -8.79 17.47
N GLY A 253 6.02 -7.50 17.16
CA GLY A 253 7.09 -6.70 16.57
C GLY A 253 7.39 -5.39 17.30
N ILE A 254 8.60 -4.86 17.07
CA ILE A 254 9.03 -3.56 17.61
C ILE A 254 8.61 -2.45 16.64
N LEU A 255 7.91 -1.44 17.15
CA LEU A 255 7.59 -0.25 16.38
C LEU A 255 8.89 0.49 15.97
N HIS A 256 9.12 0.58 14.66
CA HIS A 256 10.14 1.47 14.08
C HIS A 256 9.55 2.81 13.63
N ILE A 257 10.42 3.72 13.15
CA ILE A 257 10.04 5.09 12.74
C ILE A 257 8.96 5.16 11.64
N GLY A 258 8.78 4.09 10.85
CA GLY A 258 7.72 3.99 9.86
C GLY A 258 6.35 4.12 10.52
N HIS A 259 6.13 3.37 11.59
CA HIS A 259 4.90 3.41 12.39
C HIS A 259 4.58 4.77 12.98
N ALA A 260 5.57 5.66 13.16
CA ALA A 260 5.29 7.03 13.59
C ALA A 260 4.41 7.76 12.57
N LYS A 261 4.52 7.44 11.27
CA LYS A 261 3.62 7.94 10.23
C LYS A 261 2.22 7.38 10.40
N ALA A 262 2.04 6.05 10.52
CA ALA A 262 0.72 5.47 10.76
C ALA A 262 0.04 6.00 12.03
N ILE A 263 0.79 6.15 13.12
CA ILE A 263 0.26 6.67 14.39
C ILE A 263 -0.21 8.13 14.19
N ASN A 264 0.67 9.00 13.68
CA ASN A 264 0.32 10.41 13.46
C ASN A 264 -0.84 10.56 12.46
N PHE A 265 -0.91 9.72 11.44
CA PHE A 265 -1.96 9.80 10.44
C PHE A 265 -3.30 9.33 11.01
N ASN A 266 -3.38 8.15 11.64
CA ASN A 266 -4.64 7.61 12.15
C ASN A 266 -5.15 8.39 13.35
N PHE A 267 -4.31 8.63 14.37
CA PHE A 267 -4.71 9.37 15.56
C PHE A 267 -4.82 10.88 15.30
N GLY A 268 -3.89 11.44 14.52
CA GLY A 268 -3.91 12.86 14.16
C GLY A 268 -5.09 13.21 13.27
N TYR A 269 -5.48 12.34 12.32
CA TYR A 269 -6.68 12.57 11.50
C TYR A 269 -7.95 12.55 12.33
N ALA A 270 -8.09 11.60 13.26
CA ALA A 270 -9.20 11.61 14.21
C ALA A 270 -9.20 12.90 15.05
N LYS A 271 -8.07 13.25 15.66
CA LYS A 271 -7.94 14.44 16.51
C LYS A 271 -8.23 15.75 15.75
N ALA A 272 -7.77 15.87 14.49
CA ALA A 272 -7.94 17.06 13.67
C ALA A 272 -9.38 17.28 13.20
N ASN A 273 -10.20 16.23 13.23
CA ASN A 273 -11.58 16.26 12.74
C ASN A 273 -12.58 15.79 13.81
N ASN A 274 -12.27 16.02 15.10
CA ASN A 274 -13.16 15.72 16.24
C ASN A 274 -13.67 14.26 16.28
N GLY A 275 -12.84 13.33 15.80
CA GLY A 275 -13.09 11.91 15.76
C GLY A 275 -12.41 11.14 16.89
N ILE A 276 -12.55 9.81 16.82
CA ILE A 276 -11.92 8.84 17.73
C ILE A 276 -11.03 7.88 16.95
N CYS A 277 -9.97 7.39 17.60
CA CYS A 277 -9.07 6.39 17.04
C CYS A 277 -8.95 5.21 18.01
N PHE A 278 -9.18 4.01 17.48
CA PHE A 278 -8.99 2.74 18.20
C PHE A 278 -7.55 2.27 18.08
N LEU A 279 -6.96 1.79 19.18
CA LEU A 279 -5.76 0.97 19.12
C LEU A 279 -6.22 -0.48 19.05
N ARG A 280 -6.10 -1.10 17.88
CA ARG A 280 -6.61 -2.46 17.67
C ARG A 280 -5.45 -3.42 17.43
N TYR A 281 -5.03 -4.16 18.45
CA TYR A 281 -3.99 -5.16 18.26
C TYR A 281 -4.43 -6.21 17.23
N ASP A 282 -3.55 -6.48 16.28
CA ASP A 282 -3.79 -7.49 15.26
C ASP A 282 -3.21 -8.83 15.69
N ASP A 283 -3.92 -9.49 16.61
CA ASP A 283 -3.56 -10.76 17.24
C ASP A 283 -4.10 -11.97 16.48
N THR A 284 -4.29 -11.87 15.15
CA THR A 284 -4.82 -12.98 14.34
C THR A 284 -3.88 -14.19 14.28
N ASN A 285 -2.59 -13.98 14.57
CA ASN A 285 -1.57 -15.02 14.55
C ASN A 285 -1.20 -15.47 15.98
N PRO A 286 -1.45 -16.73 16.37
CA PRO A 286 -1.17 -17.21 17.72
C PRO A 286 0.35 -17.35 18.05
N GLU A 287 1.26 -17.04 17.14
CA GLU A 287 2.70 -17.18 17.36
C GLU A 287 3.34 -16.03 18.15
N LYS A 288 4.09 -16.38 19.20
CA LYS A 288 5.05 -15.55 19.96
C LYS A 288 4.63 -14.10 20.21
N GLU A 289 3.46 -13.94 20.80
CA GLU A 289 3.09 -12.67 21.40
C GLU A 289 3.65 -12.58 22.82
N GLU A 290 4.46 -11.55 23.06
CA GLU A 290 5.01 -11.27 24.39
C GLU A 290 4.36 -10.00 24.93
N GLU A 291 3.92 -10.03 26.20
CA GLU A 291 3.27 -8.89 26.86
C GLU A 291 4.08 -7.58 26.74
N LYS A 292 5.42 -7.69 26.71
CA LYS A 292 6.33 -6.55 26.54
C LYS A 292 6.07 -5.74 25.26
N TYR A 293 5.60 -6.37 24.18
CA TYR A 293 5.31 -5.67 22.92
C TYR A 293 3.98 -4.91 23.01
N PHE A 294 2.97 -5.48 23.68
CA PHE A 294 1.72 -4.79 23.95
C PHE A 294 1.94 -3.50 24.72
N THR A 295 2.69 -3.58 25.83
CA THR A 295 3.01 -2.41 26.66
C THR A 295 3.83 -1.40 25.87
N ALA A 296 4.90 -1.83 25.17
CA ALA A 296 5.74 -0.93 24.39
C ALA A 296 4.97 -0.20 23.29
N ILE A 297 4.08 -0.88 22.57
CA ILE A 297 3.24 -0.27 21.53
C ILE A 297 2.35 0.82 22.12
N ARG A 298 1.67 0.53 23.23
CA ARG A 298 0.81 1.51 23.92
C ARG A 298 1.63 2.70 24.40
N ASP A 299 2.76 2.44 25.04
CA ASP A 299 3.63 3.47 25.59
C ASP A 299 4.18 4.37 24.48
N MET A 300 4.47 3.84 23.29
CA MET A 300 4.88 4.64 22.12
C MET A 300 3.75 5.50 21.56
N VAL A 301 2.51 5.00 21.53
CA VAL A 301 1.33 5.79 21.12
C VAL A 301 1.13 6.97 22.09
N GLU A 302 1.22 6.70 23.39
CA GLU A 302 1.11 7.72 24.44
C GLU A 302 2.28 8.71 24.41
N TRP A 303 3.50 8.23 24.19
CA TRP A 303 4.71 9.05 24.05
C TRP A 303 4.61 10.03 22.88
N LEU A 304 3.97 9.62 21.77
CA LEU A 304 3.69 10.51 20.63
C LEU A 304 2.53 11.49 20.89
N GLY A 305 1.96 11.51 22.10
CA GLY A 305 0.94 12.47 22.53
C GLY A 305 -0.48 12.11 22.10
N TYR A 306 -0.73 10.84 21.78
CA TYR A 306 -2.04 10.33 21.41
C TYR A 306 -2.59 9.41 22.49
N LYS A 307 -3.92 9.44 22.68
CA LYS A 307 -4.63 8.54 23.59
C LYS A 307 -5.64 7.72 22.78
N PRO A 308 -5.57 6.38 22.81
CA PRO A 308 -6.62 5.54 22.24
C PRO A 308 -7.98 5.82 22.88
N HIS A 309 -9.02 5.86 22.06
CA HIS A 309 -10.39 5.90 22.56
C HIS A 309 -10.75 4.60 23.28
N ALA A 310 -10.41 3.48 22.66
CA ALA A 310 -10.48 2.15 23.25
C ALA A 310 -9.35 1.28 22.69
N VAL A 311 -8.96 0.28 23.46
CA VAL A 311 -8.04 -0.78 23.07
C VAL A 311 -8.86 -2.03 22.79
N THR A 312 -8.73 -2.58 21.58
CA THR A 312 -9.51 -3.73 21.11
C THR A 312 -8.58 -4.75 20.47
N HIS A 313 -9.03 -5.98 20.28
CA HIS A 313 -8.24 -7.04 19.65
C HIS A 313 -8.98 -7.58 18.42
N ALA A 314 -8.24 -8.11 17.45
CA ALA A 314 -8.85 -8.82 16.32
C ALA A 314 -9.55 -10.10 16.83
N SER A 315 -8.95 -10.77 17.80
CA SER A 315 -9.48 -11.98 18.46
C SER A 315 -10.84 -11.80 19.13
N ASP A 316 -11.18 -10.58 19.58
CA ASP A 316 -12.50 -10.26 20.13
C ASP A 316 -13.63 -10.52 19.11
N ASN A 317 -13.31 -10.61 17.81
CA ASN A 317 -14.27 -10.77 16.71
C ASN A 317 -14.18 -12.13 15.99
N PHE A 318 -13.40 -13.11 16.48
CA PHE A 318 -13.23 -14.40 15.78
C PHE A 318 -14.54 -15.12 15.48
N GLN A 319 -15.49 -15.12 16.42
CA GLN A 319 -16.80 -15.74 16.17
C GLN A 319 -17.56 -15.04 15.05
N GLN A 320 -17.59 -13.71 15.03
CA GLN A 320 -18.23 -12.96 13.95
C GLN A 320 -17.54 -13.21 12.61
N LEU A 321 -16.20 -13.22 12.58
CA LEU A 321 -15.43 -13.52 11.37
C LEU A 321 -15.71 -14.94 10.86
N TYR A 322 -15.91 -15.91 11.74
CA TYR A 322 -16.28 -17.28 11.38
C TYR A 322 -17.68 -17.33 10.76
N ASP A 323 -18.66 -16.66 11.38
CA ASP A 323 -20.04 -16.63 10.89
C ASP A 323 -20.13 -15.96 9.51
N LEU A 324 -19.34 -14.91 9.28
CA LEU A 324 -19.20 -14.27 7.97
C LEU A 324 -18.54 -15.19 6.94
N ALA A 325 -17.53 -15.96 7.33
CA ALA A 325 -16.90 -16.94 6.45
C ALA A 325 -17.86 -18.06 6.04
N VAL A 326 -18.68 -18.54 6.99
CA VAL A 326 -19.77 -19.49 6.71
C VAL A 326 -20.77 -18.92 5.71
N ASP A 327 -21.16 -17.65 5.86
CA ASP A 327 -22.05 -16.95 4.93
C ASP A 327 -21.42 -16.80 3.52
N LEU A 328 -20.12 -16.49 3.44
CA LEU A 328 -19.38 -16.48 2.16
C LEU A 328 -19.42 -17.84 1.46
N VAL A 329 -19.25 -18.94 2.19
CA VAL A 329 -19.34 -20.30 1.64
C VAL A 329 -20.76 -20.59 1.14
N ARG A 330 -21.79 -20.27 1.95
CA ARG A 330 -23.21 -20.43 1.55
C ARG A 330 -23.56 -19.68 0.27
N ARG A 331 -22.93 -18.52 0.06
CA ARG A 331 -23.12 -17.68 -1.13
C ARG A 331 -22.25 -18.11 -2.32
N GLY A 332 -21.45 -19.17 -2.18
CA GLY A 332 -20.56 -19.66 -3.24
C GLY A 332 -19.35 -18.75 -3.50
N HIS A 333 -19.02 -17.86 -2.56
CA HIS A 333 -17.88 -16.94 -2.63
C HIS A 333 -16.66 -17.41 -1.84
N ALA A 334 -16.74 -18.57 -1.19
CA ALA A 334 -15.60 -19.22 -0.56
C ALA A 334 -15.72 -20.74 -0.65
N TYR A 335 -14.60 -21.44 -0.58
CA TYR A 335 -14.53 -22.90 -0.62
C TYR A 335 -13.33 -23.41 0.18
N VAL A 336 -13.41 -24.65 0.69
CA VAL A 336 -12.26 -25.30 1.34
C VAL A 336 -11.34 -25.88 0.26
N CYS A 337 -10.03 -25.75 0.43
CA CYS A 337 -9.01 -26.19 -0.52
C CYS A 337 -7.96 -27.05 0.20
N HIS A 338 -7.44 -28.06 -0.50
CA HIS A 338 -6.38 -28.95 -0.01
C HIS A 338 -5.06 -28.82 -0.79
N GLN A 339 -4.92 -27.74 -1.59
CA GLN A 339 -3.63 -27.44 -2.23
C GLN A 339 -2.62 -27.07 -1.16
N LYS A 340 -1.40 -27.62 -1.27
CA LYS A 340 -0.32 -27.29 -0.34
C LYS A 340 0.26 -25.92 -0.66
N GLY A 341 0.84 -25.26 0.34
CA GLY A 341 1.45 -23.94 0.19
C GLY A 341 2.53 -23.86 -0.91
N GLU A 342 3.22 -24.96 -1.20
CA GLU A 342 4.20 -25.04 -2.29
C GLU A 342 3.57 -25.01 -3.69
N GLU A 343 2.38 -25.61 -3.85
CA GLU A 343 1.62 -25.62 -5.10
C GLU A 343 0.99 -24.24 -5.40
N LEU A 344 0.89 -23.41 -4.36
CA LEU A 344 0.40 -22.03 -4.42
C LEU A 344 1.52 -21.00 -4.66
N LYS A 345 2.80 -21.42 -4.76
CA LYS A 345 3.93 -20.54 -5.05
C LYS A 345 4.15 -20.42 -6.57
N GLY A 346 3.96 -19.22 -7.11
CA GLY A 346 4.28 -18.90 -8.51
C GLY A 346 3.34 -17.84 -9.10
N HIS A 347 3.73 -17.22 -10.21
CA HIS A 347 2.91 -16.20 -10.89
C HIS A 347 1.73 -16.83 -11.68
N ASN A 348 1.78 -18.15 -11.94
CA ASN A 348 0.77 -18.92 -12.67
C ASN A 348 0.37 -20.20 -11.89
N SER A 349 -0.04 -20.07 -10.63
CA SER A 349 -0.55 -21.24 -9.89
C SER A 349 -1.81 -21.78 -10.57
N PRO A 350 -1.90 -23.10 -10.82
CA PRO A 350 -3.07 -23.69 -11.43
C PRO A 350 -4.31 -23.49 -10.54
N PRO A 351 -5.51 -23.34 -11.14
CA PRO A 351 -6.73 -23.18 -10.36
C PRO A 351 -6.91 -24.39 -9.43
N SER A 352 -7.39 -24.11 -8.22
CA SER A 352 -7.63 -25.17 -7.24
C SER A 352 -8.58 -26.23 -7.81
N PRO A 353 -8.22 -27.52 -7.77
CA PRO A 353 -9.14 -28.61 -8.13
C PRO A 353 -10.45 -28.59 -7.33
N TRP A 354 -10.42 -27.96 -6.15
CA TRP A 354 -11.55 -27.89 -5.22
C TRP A 354 -12.38 -26.61 -5.34
N ARG A 355 -12.07 -25.74 -6.31
CA ARG A 355 -12.71 -24.41 -6.48
C ARG A 355 -14.22 -24.48 -6.73
N ASP A 356 -14.67 -25.52 -7.41
CA ASP A 356 -16.07 -25.71 -7.82
C ASP A 356 -16.78 -26.81 -7.03
N ARG A 357 -16.22 -27.19 -5.87
CA ARG A 357 -16.89 -28.14 -4.97
C ARG A 357 -18.21 -27.57 -4.44
N PRO A 358 -19.22 -28.43 -4.13
CA PRO A 358 -20.48 -27.99 -3.56
C PRO A 358 -20.30 -27.18 -2.25
N ALA A 359 -21.18 -26.22 -2.02
CA ALA A 359 -21.12 -25.36 -0.84
C ALA A 359 -21.30 -26.18 0.45
N GLU A 360 -22.19 -27.18 0.43
CA GLU A 360 -22.46 -28.09 1.54
C GLU A 360 -21.21 -28.88 1.94
N GLU A 361 -20.42 -29.33 0.96
CA GLU A 361 -19.15 -30.00 1.22
C GLU A 361 -18.16 -29.06 1.89
N SER A 362 -18.03 -27.83 1.39
CA SER A 362 -17.17 -26.82 1.99
C SER A 362 -17.57 -26.46 3.43
N LEU A 363 -18.87 -26.37 3.72
CA LEU A 363 -19.37 -26.10 5.07
C LEU A 363 -19.02 -27.23 6.05
N VAL A 364 -19.19 -28.48 5.64
CA VAL A 364 -18.83 -29.65 6.47
C VAL A 364 -17.32 -29.68 6.71
N LEU A 365 -16.51 -29.41 5.67
CA LEU A 365 -15.06 -29.39 5.80
C LEU A 365 -14.56 -28.24 6.67
N PHE A 366 -15.14 -27.04 6.54
CA PHE A 366 -14.75 -25.89 7.33
C PHE A 366 -15.09 -26.08 8.82
N GLU A 367 -16.26 -26.66 9.14
CA GLU A 367 -16.60 -27.05 10.52
C GLU A 367 -15.64 -28.11 11.08
N ARG A 368 -15.10 -29.00 10.24
CA ARG A 368 -14.08 -29.98 10.65
C ARG A 368 -12.71 -29.33 10.86
N MET A 369 -12.36 -28.32 10.06
CA MET A 369 -11.15 -27.53 10.25
C MET A 369 -11.20 -26.81 11.62
N LYS A 370 -12.34 -26.17 11.97
CA LYS A 370 -12.57 -25.56 13.29
C LYS A 370 -12.45 -26.55 14.45
N LYS A 371 -12.78 -27.83 14.23
CA LYS A 371 -12.68 -28.91 15.23
C LYS A 371 -11.29 -29.54 15.33
N GLY A 372 -10.31 -29.08 14.56
CA GLY A 372 -8.95 -29.63 14.60
C GLY A 372 -8.85 -31.05 14.02
N LEU A 373 -9.63 -31.35 12.98
CA LEU A 373 -9.62 -32.68 12.33
C LEU A 373 -8.66 -32.78 11.13
N PHE A 374 -7.84 -31.75 10.89
CA PHE A 374 -6.87 -31.65 9.80
C PHE A 374 -5.55 -31.11 10.34
N ALA A 375 -4.41 -31.62 9.88
CA ALA A 375 -3.11 -31.07 10.27
C ALA A 375 -2.87 -29.67 9.66
N GLU A 376 -1.88 -28.93 10.19
CA GLU A 376 -1.53 -27.62 9.66
C GLU A 376 -1.17 -27.71 8.17
N GLY A 377 -1.79 -26.85 7.36
CA GLY A 377 -1.56 -26.82 5.92
C GLY A 377 -2.25 -27.91 5.10
N GLU A 378 -2.99 -28.84 5.71
CA GLU A 378 -3.79 -29.85 4.98
C GLU A 378 -5.08 -29.29 4.37
N ALA A 379 -5.63 -28.25 4.97
CA ALA A 379 -6.83 -27.57 4.49
C ALA A 379 -6.74 -26.05 4.73
N THR A 380 -7.32 -25.30 3.80
CA THR A 380 -7.43 -23.84 3.87
C THR A 380 -8.81 -23.40 3.37
N LEU A 381 -9.38 -22.36 3.96
CA LEU A 381 -10.55 -21.70 3.36
C LEU A 381 -10.05 -20.62 2.40
N ARG A 382 -10.54 -20.62 1.16
CA ARG A 382 -10.15 -19.65 0.13
C ARG A 382 -11.36 -18.88 -0.37
N MET A 383 -11.19 -17.59 -0.61
CA MET A 383 -12.19 -16.77 -1.29
C MET A 383 -12.19 -17.11 -2.78
N LYS A 384 -13.37 -17.17 -3.40
CA LYS A 384 -13.55 -17.51 -4.82
C LYS A 384 -13.52 -16.24 -5.66
N THR A 385 -12.33 -15.69 -5.89
CA THR A 385 -12.14 -14.41 -6.61
C THR A 385 -10.78 -14.34 -7.31
N VAL A 386 -10.65 -13.43 -8.27
CA VAL A 386 -9.37 -13.09 -8.91
C VAL A 386 -9.04 -11.66 -8.51
N MET A 387 -7.87 -11.47 -7.90
CA MET A 387 -7.38 -10.16 -7.51
C MET A 387 -6.86 -9.39 -8.74
N GLU A 388 -6.74 -8.07 -8.65
CA GLU A 388 -6.30 -7.21 -9.77
C GLU A 388 -4.86 -7.48 -10.22
N ASP A 389 -4.02 -7.91 -9.29
CA ASP A 389 -2.65 -8.37 -9.54
C ASP A 389 -2.59 -9.77 -10.18
N GLY A 390 -3.76 -10.36 -10.48
CA GLY A 390 -3.89 -11.70 -11.06
C GLY A 390 -3.85 -12.82 -10.01
N LYS A 391 -3.69 -12.51 -8.71
CA LYS A 391 -3.66 -13.54 -7.67
C LYS A 391 -5.02 -14.22 -7.54
N LEU A 392 -5.03 -15.53 -7.75
CA LEU A 392 -6.25 -16.34 -7.72
C LEU A 392 -6.56 -16.82 -6.29
N ASP A 393 -7.81 -16.65 -5.91
CA ASP A 393 -8.45 -17.21 -4.72
C ASP A 393 -7.61 -17.04 -3.44
N PRO A 394 -7.48 -15.83 -2.87
CA PRO A 394 -6.74 -15.59 -1.64
C PRO A 394 -7.26 -16.44 -0.46
N VAL A 395 -6.34 -16.84 0.43
CA VAL A 395 -6.64 -17.65 1.62
C VAL A 395 -7.28 -16.76 2.69
N ALA A 396 -8.40 -17.20 3.25
CA ALA A 396 -9.11 -16.55 4.36
C ALA A 396 -8.79 -17.19 5.72
N TYR A 397 -8.75 -18.52 5.80
CA TYR A 397 -8.44 -19.27 7.04
C TYR A 397 -7.37 -20.32 6.82
N ARG A 398 -6.52 -20.50 7.82
CA ARG A 398 -5.48 -21.53 7.92
C ARG A 398 -5.62 -22.28 9.24
N ILE A 399 -5.24 -23.54 9.27
CA ILE A 399 -5.19 -24.31 10.53
C ILE A 399 -3.88 -23.98 11.26
N LYS A 400 -3.98 -23.67 12.55
CA LYS A 400 -2.85 -23.51 13.48
C LYS A 400 -3.22 -24.11 14.83
N TYR A 401 -2.37 -24.97 15.37
CA TYR A 401 -2.58 -25.60 16.67
C TYR A 401 -1.88 -24.89 17.83
N THR A 402 -1.05 -23.89 17.54
CA THR A 402 -0.47 -23.03 18.57
C THR A 402 -1.60 -22.35 19.36
N PRO A 403 -1.65 -22.52 20.70
CA PRO A 403 -2.67 -21.87 21.53
C PRO A 403 -2.61 -20.35 21.40
N HIS A 404 -3.77 -19.71 21.27
CA HIS A 404 -3.86 -18.27 21.18
C HIS A 404 -3.75 -17.62 22.56
N HIS A 405 -2.96 -16.55 22.69
CA HIS A 405 -2.70 -15.90 24.00
C HIS A 405 -3.97 -15.46 24.76
N ARG A 406 -4.99 -14.95 24.05
CA ARG A 406 -6.31 -14.58 24.62
C ARG A 406 -7.39 -15.67 24.59
N THR A 407 -7.58 -16.35 23.46
CA THR A 407 -8.69 -17.28 23.25
C THR A 407 -8.32 -18.74 23.55
N GLY A 408 -7.07 -19.03 23.90
CA GLY A 408 -6.57 -20.36 24.24
C GLY A 408 -6.76 -21.35 23.10
N ASP A 409 -7.31 -22.52 23.42
CA ASP A 409 -7.54 -23.63 22.48
C ASP A 409 -8.97 -23.62 21.89
N GLN A 410 -9.69 -22.50 22.00
CA GLN A 410 -11.05 -22.39 21.44
C GLN A 410 -11.07 -22.39 19.91
N TRP A 411 -9.95 -22.03 19.28
CA TRP A 411 -9.80 -21.89 17.84
C TRP A 411 -8.54 -22.62 17.37
N TYR A 412 -8.72 -23.64 16.53
CA TYR A 412 -7.63 -24.33 15.82
C TYR A 412 -7.35 -23.73 14.43
N GLU A 413 -8.03 -22.64 14.09
CA GLU A 413 -7.85 -21.92 12.84
C GLU A 413 -7.36 -20.50 13.11
N ALA A 414 -6.29 -20.09 12.42
CA ALA A 414 -5.87 -18.70 12.33
C ALA A 414 -6.52 -18.05 11.10
N ALA A 415 -7.25 -16.96 11.32
CA ALA A 415 -7.69 -16.07 10.27
C ALA A 415 -6.48 -15.31 9.68
N PHE A 416 -6.48 -15.01 8.38
CA PHE A 416 -5.41 -14.25 7.73
C PHE A 416 -5.55 -12.71 7.93
N ASP A 417 -4.51 -12.10 8.51
CA ASP A 417 -3.78 -10.84 8.21
C ASP A 417 -4.46 -9.70 7.37
N PRO A 418 -4.21 -8.41 7.67
CA PRO A 418 -5.10 -7.40 8.28
C PRO A 418 -5.87 -6.56 7.24
N GLY A 419 -5.75 -6.90 5.96
CA GLY A 419 -6.43 -6.21 4.85
C GLY A 419 -7.90 -6.63 4.70
N ALA A 420 -8.41 -7.51 5.57
CA ALA A 420 -9.78 -7.96 5.54
C ALA A 420 -10.74 -6.91 6.11
N ALA A 421 -11.50 -6.29 5.21
CA ALA A 421 -12.51 -5.27 5.48
C ALA A 421 -13.66 -5.68 6.42
N CYS A 422 -13.76 -6.95 6.84
CA CYS A 422 -14.80 -7.38 7.78
C CYS A 422 -14.53 -6.96 9.24
N GLY A 423 -13.27 -6.96 9.69
CA GLY A 423 -12.95 -6.53 11.07
C GLY A 423 -13.13 -5.02 11.28
N THR A 424 -13.21 -4.23 10.21
CA THR A 424 -13.49 -2.78 10.27
C THR A 424 -14.95 -2.46 10.53
N GLU A 425 -15.88 -3.33 10.16
CA GLU A 425 -17.31 -3.14 10.40
C GLU A 425 -17.65 -3.26 11.88
N ALA A 426 -17.04 -4.21 12.60
CA ALA A 426 -17.23 -4.40 14.04
C ALA A 426 -16.86 -3.16 14.87
N CYS A 427 -15.86 -2.39 14.41
CA CYS A 427 -15.43 -1.14 15.05
C CYS A 427 -16.04 0.12 14.39
N TRP A 428 -16.87 -0.04 13.34
CA TRP A 428 -17.44 1.02 12.51
C TRP A 428 -16.39 2.01 12.00
N VAL A 429 -15.22 1.48 11.59
CA VAL A 429 -14.06 2.26 11.14
C VAL A 429 -14.32 2.79 9.74
N ARG A 430 -14.08 4.08 9.55
CA ARG A 430 -14.54 4.80 8.36
C ARG A 430 -13.45 5.16 7.37
N HIS A 431 -12.23 5.46 7.84
CA HIS A 431 -11.07 5.63 6.96
C HIS A 431 -10.08 4.50 7.26
N LEU A 432 -9.92 3.62 6.28
CA LEU A 432 -8.85 2.64 6.23
C LEU A 432 -7.62 3.33 5.65
N LEU A 433 -6.60 3.49 6.48
CA LEU A 433 -5.39 4.23 6.13
C LEU A 433 -4.17 3.29 6.25
N PRO A 434 -3.99 2.34 5.32
CA PRO A 434 -2.86 1.41 5.35
C PRO A 434 -1.54 2.12 5.03
N GLU A 435 -0.42 1.60 5.56
CA GLU A 435 0.91 2.01 5.12
C GLU A 435 1.23 1.37 3.76
N GLY A 436 1.49 2.18 2.73
CA GLY A 436 1.86 1.71 1.39
C GLY A 436 3.29 1.19 1.27
N HIS A 437 3.74 0.33 2.20
CA HIS A 437 5.08 -0.28 2.19
C HIS A 437 5.00 -1.81 2.09
N GLN A 438 4.19 -2.32 1.15
CA GLN A 438 4.39 -3.56 0.40
C GLN A 438 3.25 -3.68 -0.64
N GLY A 439 3.46 -3.11 -1.84
CA GLY A 439 2.43 -3.07 -2.88
C GLY A 439 1.24 -2.16 -2.54
N GLU A 440 0.57 -1.61 -3.55
CA GLU A 440 -0.77 -1.05 -3.32
C GLU A 440 -1.67 -2.17 -2.80
N ALA A 441 -2.21 -2.05 -1.59
CA ALA A 441 -3.26 -2.97 -1.14
C ALA A 441 -4.45 -2.82 -2.11
N PRO A 442 -4.99 -3.92 -2.67
CA PRO A 442 -6.07 -3.83 -3.64
C PRO A 442 -7.35 -3.35 -2.94
N ARG A 443 -7.63 -2.04 -3.04
CA ARG A 443 -8.84 -1.39 -2.50
C ARG A 443 -10.13 -2.06 -2.98
N ASN A 444 -10.11 -2.60 -4.20
CA ASN A 444 -11.25 -3.32 -4.79
C ASN A 444 -11.55 -4.66 -4.09
N HIS A 445 -10.57 -5.25 -3.39
CA HIS A 445 -10.75 -6.48 -2.62
C HIS A 445 -11.45 -6.22 -1.27
N GLU A 446 -11.07 -5.15 -0.57
CA GLU A 446 -11.75 -4.70 0.65
C GLU A 446 -13.25 -4.42 0.40
N VAL A 447 -13.51 -3.70 -0.69
CA VAL A 447 -14.82 -3.46 -1.28
C VAL A 447 -15.51 -4.80 -1.54
N TRP A 448 -14.92 -5.71 -2.31
CA TRP A 448 -15.53 -7.01 -2.66
C TRP A 448 -15.86 -7.92 -1.47
N CYS A 449 -15.02 -7.99 -0.43
CA CYS A 449 -15.30 -8.75 0.80
C CYS A 449 -16.53 -8.20 1.54
N VAL A 450 -16.60 -6.87 1.72
CA VAL A 450 -17.77 -6.19 2.32
C VAL A 450 -19.02 -6.45 1.48
N PHE A 451 -18.92 -6.39 0.15
CA PHE A 451 -20.07 -6.65 -0.72
C PHE A 451 -20.53 -8.10 -0.68
N SER A 452 -19.62 -9.07 -0.72
CA SER A 452 -19.99 -10.50 -0.76
C SER A 452 -20.76 -10.94 0.50
N VAL A 453 -20.42 -10.34 1.66
CA VAL A 453 -21.10 -10.53 2.94
C VAL A 453 -22.45 -9.78 3.03
N LEU A 454 -22.61 -8.65 2.34
CA LEU A 454 -23.81 -7.80 2.48
C LEU A 454 -24.86 -7.94 1.36
N PHE A 455 -24.56 -8.64 0.26
CA PHE A 455 -25.37 -8.59 -0.97
C PHE A 455 -26.60 -9.52 -1.04
N PHE A 456 -26.76 -10.58 -0.24
CA PHE A 456 -27.97 -11.41 -0.33
C PHE A 456 -28.48 -11.92 1.03
N SER A 457 -29.00 -11.01 1.85
CA SER A 457 -29.95 -11.40 2.90
C SER A 457 -31.39 -11.54 2.39
N TYR A 458 -31.75 -11.12 1.16
CA TYR A 458 -33.07 -11.42 0.59
C TYR A 458 -33.05 -11.48 -0.96
N ILE A 459 -33.59 -12.60 -1.47
CA ILE A 459 -34.06 -12.92 -2.84
C ILE A 459 -33.00 -13.35 -3.88
N SER A 460 -33.16 -14.63 -4.30
CA SER A 460 -32.54 -15.33 -5.42
C SER A 460 -32.99 -14.77 -6.79
N ILE A 461 -32.07 -14.70 -7.77
CA ILE A 461 -32.24 -15.16 -9.17
C ILE A 461 -30.86 -15.20 -9.85
N SER A 462 -30.48 -16.39 -10.29
CA SER A 462 -29.35 -16.62 -11.19
C SER A 462 -29.72 -16.31 -12.65
N SER A 463 -28.78 -15.66 -13.35
CA SER A 463 -28.16 -16.14 -14.59
C SER A 463 -28.15 -15.18 -15.79
N CYS A 464 -26.99 -15.21 -16.46
CA CYS A 464 -26.69 -14.93 -17.86
C CYS A 464 -26.86 -13.50 -18.43
N LYS A 465 -25.72 -12.90 -18.80
CA LYS A 465 -25.61 -12.18 -20.08
C LYS A 465 -24.26 -12.43 -20.75
N SER A 466 -24.24 -13.44 -21.62
CA SER A 466 -23.52 -13.35 -22.89
C SER A 466 -24.46 -12.74 -23.95
N SER A 467 -23.93 -11.79 -24.72
CA SER A 467 -24.33 -11.37 -26.08
C SER A 467 -25.78 -10.90 -26.37
N SER A 468 -25.86 -9.59 -26.70
CA SER A 468 -26.63 -8.95 -27.79
C SER A 468 -28.16 -9.11 -27.93
N ILE A 469 -28.80 -7.95 -28.17
CA ILE A 469 -30.12 -7.67 -28.82
C ILE A 469 -31.18 -7.03 -27.88
N GLN A 470 -31.94 -6.11 -28.52
CA GLN A 470 -32.76 -4.96 -28.10
C GLN A 470 -33.95 -5.17 -27.13
N PRO A 471 -34.59 -4.07 -26.65
CA PRO A 471 -35.40 -4.03 -25.43
C PRO A 471 -36.89 -4.25 -25.70
N ASP A 472 -37.58 -5.00 -24.83
CA ASP A 472 -38.95 -4.66 -24.43
C ASP A 472 -39.46 -5.52 -23.27
N HIS A 473 -40.44 -4.95 -22.56
CA HIS A 473 -41.27 -5.50 -21.49
C HIS A 473 -40.81 -5.46 -20.01
N LYS A 474 -41.52 -4.58 -19.29
CA LYS A 474 -41.72 -4.48 -17.85
C LYS A 474 -42.14 -5.82 -17.24
N VAL A 475 -41.56 -6.21 -16.09
CA VAL A 475 -42.20 -7.12 -15.14
C VAL A 475 -42.15 -6.52 -13.73
N LYS A 476 -43.34 -6.44 -13.14
CA LYS A 476 -43.67 -5.91 -11.81
C LYS A 476 -43.34 -6.92 -10.72
N MET A 477 -42.92 -6.40 -9.56
CA MET A 477 -42.80 -7.07 -8.26
C MET A 477 -44.09 -7.79 -7.81
N ALA A 478 -43.92 -8.83 -7.00
CA ALA A 478 -44.83 -9.19 -5.91
C ALA A 478 -43.99 -9.61 -4.68
N LEU A 479 -44.00 -8.73 -3.67
CA LEU A 479 -43.46 -8.95 -2.32
C LEU A 479 -44.55 -9.61 -1.47
N MET A 480 -44.17 -10.60 -0.65
CA MET A 480 -44.91 -10.96 0.56
C MET A 480 -43.92 -10.94 1.73
N TYR A 481 -44.15 -9.99 2.64
CA TYR A 481 -43.47 -9.83 3.92
C TYR A 481 -44.07 -10.81 4.93
N ASP A 482 -43.26 -11.28 5.87
CA ASP A 482 -43.72 -11.45 7.25
C ASP A 482 -42.62 -11.03 8.23
N VAL A 483 -43.05 -10.31 9.26
CA VAL A 483 -42.26 -9.56 10.24
C VAL A 483 -42.46 -10.23 11.58
N SER A 484 -41.38 -10.56 12.30
CA SER A 484 -41.48 -10.80 13.75
C SER A 484 -40.31 -10.17 14.48
N ASP A 485 -40.65 -9.18 15.30
CA ASP A 485 -39.81 -8.42 16.22
C ASP A 485 -39.78 -9.15 17.60
N PRO A 486 -38.72 -9.01 18.42
CA PRO A 486 -38.49 -9.87 19.58
C PRO A 486 -38.81 -9.18 20.91
N PHE A 487 -39.83 -9.64 21.63
CA PHE A 487 -39.93 -9.49 23.09
C PHE A 487 -40.56 -10.75 23.70
N GLY A 488 -39.85 -11.39 24.62
CA GLY A 488 -40.17 -12.72 25.16
C GLY A 488 -41.23 -12.76 26.26
N GLY A 489 -41.62 -13.99 26.65
CA GLY A 489 -42.40 -14.27 27.86
C GLY A 489 -43.10 -15.63 27.84
N CYS A 490 -42.94 -16.41 28.91
CA CYS A 490 -43.38 -17.81 29.09
C CYS A 490 -44.91 -17.99 29.27
N LEU A 491 -45.51 -19.01 28.64
CA LEU A 491 -46.22 -20.18 29.24
C LEU A 491 -46.98 -20.98 28.14
N PRO A 492 -47.27 -22.29 28.34
CA PRO A 492 -47.71 -23.20 27.28
C PRO A 492 -49.24 -23.39 27.24
N VAL A 493 -49.86 -23.35 26.06
CA VAL A 493 -51.22 -23.90 25.84
C VAL A 493 -51.34 -24.53 24.45
N LEU A 494 -51.85 -25.76 24.42
CA LEU A 494 -52.18 -26.62 23.29
C LEU A 494 -53.42 -26.14 22.49
N VAL A 495 -53.38 -26.30 21.14
CA VAL A 495 -54.46 -26.89 20.26
C VAL A 495 -55.67 -25.96 19.92
N PRO A 496 -56.42 -26.10 18.79
CA PRO A 496 -56.06 -26.28 17.36
C PRO A 496 -57.08 -25.62 16.34
N LEU A 497 -56.89 -25.90 15.04
CA LEU A 497 -57.91 -26.04 13.95
C LEU A 497 -58.74 -24.85 13.41
N THR A 498 -58.84 -24.88 12.07
CA THR A 498 -60.01 -24.53 11.20
C THR A 498 -60.37 -23.07 11.00
N LEU A 499 -60.97 -22.61 9.90
CA LEU A 499 -61.18 -22.99 8.49
C LEU A 499 -62.13 -21.87 7.97
N LEU A 500 -62.08 -21.59 6.66
CA LEU A 500 -63.19 -21.06 5.82
C LEU A 500 -63.50 -19.54 5.75
N CYS A 501 -63.65 -19.14 4.47
CA CYS A 501 -64.69 -18.30 3.83
C CYS A 501 -64.19 -16.98 3.21
N PHE A 502 -64.53 -16.59 1.97
CA PHE A 502 -65.31 -17.18 0.87
C PHE A 502 -65.17 -16.23 -0.36
N LEU A 503 -65.01 -16.80 -1.57
CA LEU A 503 -65.55 -16.41 -2.91
C LEU A 503 -65.70 -14.91 -3.31
N ARG A 504 -65.47 -14.44 -4.55
CA ARG A 504 -65.83 -14.94 -5.91
C ARG A 504 -65.35 -13.86 -6.91
N THR A 505 -64.84 -14.15 -8.11
CA THR A 505 -65.49 -14.25 -9.46
C THR A 505 -64.49 -13.55 -10.43
N LEU A 506 -64.17 -13.92 -11.67
CA LEU A 506 -64.62 -14.86 -12.71
C LEU A 506 -63.48 -14.92 -13.76
N GLY A 507 -63.34 -16.00 -14.54
CA GLY A 507 -62.76 -15.90 -15.90
C GLY A 507 -61.70 -16.90 -16.38
N VAL A 508 -61.95 -18.20 -16.19
CA VAL A 508 -61.60 -19.35 -17.08
C VAL A 508 -60.68 -19.10 -18.30
N LYS A 509 -59.55 -19.84 -18.42
CA LYS A 509 -59.31 -20.90 -19.43
C LYS A 509 -57.98 -21.64 -19.23
N TRP A 510 -58.06 -22.96 -19.37
CA TRP A 510 -57.02 -23.99 -19.26
C TRP A 510 -56.07 -24.05 -20.47
N TRP A 511 -54.84 -24.56 -20.27
CA TRP A 511 -54.19 -25.71 -20.97
C TRP A 511 -52.70 -25.79 -20.52
N SER A 512 -52.30 -26.82 -19.77
CA SER A 512 -51.65 -28.08 -20.20
C SER A 512 -50.12 -27.99 -20.32
N TRP A 513 -49.45 -28.81 -19.52
CA TRP A 513 -48.03 -29.13 -19.51
C TRP A 513 -47.46 -29.48 -20.91
N ARG A 514 -46.25 -28.98 -21.17
CA ARG A 514 -45.07 -29.76 -21.53
C ARG A 514 -43.81 -29.05 -21.08
#